data_AF-A0AAD8CSY5-F1
#
_entry.id   AF-A0AAD8CSY5-F1
#
_cell.length_a   1.000
_cell.length_b   1.000
_cell.length_c   1.000
_cell.angle_alpha   90.00
_cell.angle_beta   90.00
_cell.angle_gamma   90.00
#
_symmetry.space_group_name_H-M   'P 1'
#
loop_
_entity.id
_entity.type
_entity.pdbx_description
1 polymer ?
#
loop_
_entity_poly.entity_id
_entity_poly.type
_entity_poly.pdbx_seq_one_letter_code
_entity_poly.pdbx_strand_id
1 'polypeptide(L)'
;MFQQRTVRLECGKATHVLHVLGTQLNVKLYRCAPPGSQFFQVTCTSAVQYQISPKVSSTSKNMLPLEKSLSLSITMMAPSKDASDNKVAVSYFGDNLEELGKAILHLTSVELSLDVDADRDGVVEKNNPHKVHASSFFDNRGL
;
A
#
# COMPACT_ATOMS: atom_id res chain seq x y z
N MET A 1 -7.55 10.35 -5.94
CA MET A 1 -7.73 8.95 -5.49
C MET A 1 -6.45 8.20 -5.82
N PHE A 2 -5.79 7.54 -4.86
CA PHE A 2 -4.57 6.78 -5.16
C PHE A 2 -4.92 5.55 -6.00
N GLN A 3 -4.09 5.24 -7.01
CA GLN A 3 -4.16 3.96 -7.72
C GLN A 3 -3.86 2.83 -6.72
N GLN A 4 -4.72 1.81 -6.67
CA GLN A 4 -4.63 0.73 -5.68
C GLN A 4 -4.28 -0.61 -6.34
N ARG A 5 -3.24 -1.28 -5.85
CA ARG A 5 -2.85 -2.63 -6.27
C ARG A 5 -3.04 -3.63 -5.14
N THR A 6 -3.74 -4.74 -5.39
CA THR A 6 -3.91 -5.81 -4.41
C THR A 6 -2.69 -6.73 -4.37
N VAL A 7 -2.22 -7.06 -3.17
CA VAL A 7 -1.16 -8.02 -2.92
C VAL A 7 -1.69 -9.13 -2.03
N ARG A 8 -1.37 -10.39 -2.36
CA ARG A 8 -1.64 -11.55 -1.51
C ARG A 8 -0.36 -11.92 -0.78
N LEU A 9 -0.48 -12.13 0.53
CA LEU A 9 0.62 -12.58 1.36
C LEU A 9 0.44 -14.06 1.70
N GLU A 10 1.54 -14.73 1.98
CA GLU A 10 1.58 -16.14 2.34
C GLU A 10 2.43 -16.30 3.60
N CYS A 11 1.91 -17.01 4.60
CA CYS A 11 2.65 -17.28 5.82
C CYS A 11 3.83 -18.23 5.56
N GLY A 12 4.96 -17.98 6.21
CA GLY A 12 6.18 -18.77 6.04
C GLY A 12 6.98 -18.43 4.77
N LYS A 13 6.49 -17.54 3.91
CA LYS A 13 7.18 -17.09 2.70
C LYS A 13 7.31 -15.57 2.64
N ALA A 14 8.50 -15.10 2.29
CA ALA A 14 8.73 -13.69 2.02
C ALA A 14 8.20 -13.31 0.63
N THR A 15 7.29 -12.33 0.58
CA THR A 15 6.78 -11.73 -0.66
C THR A 15 7.56 -10.47 -0.95
N HIS A 16 8.00 -10.25 -2.19
CA HIS A 16 8.77 -9.07 -2.60
C HIS A 16 7.98 -8.28 -3.62
N VAL A 17 7.78 -6.98 -3.38
CA VAL A 17 6.97 -6.11 -4.24
C VAL A 17 7.69 -4.78 -4.49
N LEU A 18 7.70 -4.36 -5.75
CA LEU A 18 8.02 -3.00 -6.13
C LEU A 18 6.80 -2.10 -5.92
N HIS A 19 7.00 -1.01 -5.17
CA HIS A 19 5.99 -0.01 -4.84
C HIS A 19 6.28 1.28 -5.60
N VAL A 20 5.31 1.81 -6.35
CA VAL A 20 5.47 3.09 -7.05
C VAL A 20 4.90 4.19 -6.17
N LEU A 21 5.66 5.27 -5.94
CA LEU A 21 5.18 6.43 -5.19
C LEU A 21 3.90 7.00 -5.80
N GLY A 22 3.01 7.50 -4.95
CA GLY A 22 1.66 7.95 -5.38
C GLY A 22 0.67 6.80 -5.66
N THR A 23 1.04 5.55 -5.36
CA THR A 23 0.12 4.40 -5.35
C THR A 23 -0.03 3.82 -3.95
N GLN A 24 -0.97 2.88 -3.80
CA GLN A 24 -1.26 2.21 -2.54
C GLN A 24 -1.35 0.70 -2.77
N LEU A 25 -0.75 -0.09 -1.88
CA LEU A 25 -0.95 -1.53 -1.84
C LEU A 25 -2.09 -1.88 -0.90
N ASN A 26 -2.91 -2.87 -1.27
CA ASN A 26 -3.97 -3.40 -0.42
C ASN A 26 -3.82 -4.90 -0.19
N VAL A 27 -3.88 -5.32 1.06
CA VAL A 27 -3.81 -6.73 1.47
C VAL A 27 -5.11 -7.12 2.15
N LYS A 28 -5.70 -8.24 1.73
CA LYS A 28 -6.86 -8.83 2.41
C LYS A 28 -6.38 -9.74 3.54
N LEU A 29 -6.41 -9.21 4.77
CA LEU A 29 -5.78 -9.82 5.94
C LEU A 29 -6.31 -11.23 6.23
N TYR A 30 -7.63 -11.41 6.20
CA TYR A 30 -8.28 -12.71 6.48
C TYR A 30 -7.86 -13.81 5.50
N ARG A 31 -7.68 -13.47 4.21
CA ARG A 31 -7.33 -14.47 3.18
C ARG A 31 -5.88 -14.94 3.25
N CYS A 32 -5.03 -14.22 3.97
CA CYS A 32 -3.62 -14.57 4.14
C CYS A 32 -3.37 -15.29 5.48
N ALA A 33 -4.40 -15.41 6.33
CA ALA A 33 -4.28 -15.98 7.66
C ALA A 33 -4.28 -17.52 7.61
N PRO A 34 -3.43 -18.20 8.41
CA PRO A 34 -3.52 -19.64 8.62
C PRO A 34 -4.87 -20.04 9.24
N PRO A 35 -5.34 -21.28 9.02
CA PRO A 35 -6.53 -21.81 9.69
C PRO A 35 -6.43 -21.68 11.22
N GLY A 36 -7.53 -21.30 11.87
CA GLY A 36 -7.57 -21.10 13.34
C GLY A 36 -7.09 -19.73 13.82
N SER A 37 -6.70 -18.81 12.92
CA SER A 37 -6.32 -17.45 13.30
C SER A 37 -7.51 -16.61 13.75
N GLN A 38 -7.35 -15.92 14.86
CA GLN A 38 -8.37 -15.10 15.54
C GLN A 38 -7.92 -13.65 15.71
N PHE A 39 -6.61 -13.45 15.87
CA PHE A 39 -6.01 -12.13 16.04
C PHE A 39 -4.86 -11.95 15.08
N PHE A 40 -4.48 -10.69 14.86
CA PHE A 40 -3.29 -10.36 14.10
C PHE A 40 -2.60 -9.11 14.67
N GLN A 41 -1.33 -8.97 14.32
CA GLN A 41 -0.53 -7.79 14.59
C GLN A 41 0.23 -7.39 13.33
N VAL A 42 0.29 -6.08 13.07
CA VAL A 42 1.07 -5.51 11.97
C VAL A 42 2.28 -4.78 12.55
N THR A 43 3.44 -5.03 11.97
CA THR A 43 4.67 -4.28 12.25
C THR A 43 5.30 -3.87 10.93
N CYS A 44 5.98 -2.73 10.91
CA CYS A 44 6.63 -2.23 9.70
C CYS A 44 7.90 -1.44 10.01
N THR A 45 8.73 -1.25 8.98
CA THR A 45 9.86 -0.32 9.03
C THR A 45 9.37 1.13 9.01
N SER A 46 10.19 2.07 9.49
CA SER A 46 9.79 3.48 9.68
C SER A 46 9.40 4.23 8.41
N ALA A 47 9.91 3.83 7.24
CA ALA A 47 9.57 4.47 5.97
C ALA A 47 8.24 3.98 5.37
N VAL A 48 7.64 2.94 5.98
CA VAL A 48 6.35 2.40 5.54
C VAL A 48 5.24 2.96 6.42
N GLN A 49 4.18 3.43 5.78
CA GLN A 49 2.94 3.81 6.45
C GLN A 49 1.87 2.77 6.15
N TYR A 50 1.01 2.51 7.13
CA TYR A 50 -0.12 1.62 6.93
C TYR A 50 -1.39 2.11 7.62
N GLN A 51 -2.51 1.67 7.08
CA GLN A 51 -3.83 1.88 7.65
C GLN A 51 -4.65 0.59 7.56
N ILE A 52 -5.33 0.24 8.65
CA ILE A 52 -6.26 -0.88 8.68
C ILE A 52 -7.68 -0.33 8.51
N SER A 53 -8.47 -0.98 7.66
CA SER A 53 -9.84 -0.55 7.37
C SER A 53 -10.78 -1.75 7.20
N PRO A 54 -11.98 -1.72 7.81
CA PRO A 54 -12.47 -0.71 8.77
C PRO A 54 -11.62 -0.61 10.06
N LYS A 55 -11.75 0.50 10.80
CA LYS A 55 -11.06 0.67 12.09
C LYS A 55 -11.63 -0.33 13.08
N VAL A 56 -10.75 -1.04 13.77
CA VAL A 56 -11.08 -1.99 14.82
C VAL A 56 -10.34 -1.61 16.10
N SER A 57 -10.99 -1.79 17.24
CA SER A 57 -10.38 -1.51 18.54
C SER A 57 -9.34 -2.58 18.86
N SER A 58 -8.16 -2.16 19.31
CA SER A 58 -7.14 -3.07 19.81
C SER A 58 -7.60 -3.71 21.12
N THR A 59 -7.25 -4.98 21.30
CA THR A 59 -7.33 -5.66 22.59
C THR A 59 -6.25 -5.16 23.54
N SER A 60 -6.32 -5.53 24.82
CA SER A 60 -5.35 -5.14 25.85
C SER A 60 -3.89 -5.56 25.57
N LYS A 61 -3.67 -6.44 24.59
CA LYS A 61 -2.35 -6.95 24.19
C LYS A 61 -1.82 -6.34 22.88
N ASN A 62 -2.36 -5.20 22.45
CA ASN A 62 -2.04 -4.55 21.17
C ASN A 62 -2.30 -5.41 19.92
N MET A 63 -3.09 -6.48 20.06
CA MET A 63 -3.53 -7.33 18.96
C MET A 63 -4.91 -6.88 18.48
N LEU A 64 -5.15 -7.02 17.17
CA LEU A 64 -6.42 -6.67 16.54
C LEU A 64 -7.20 -7.95 16.19
N PRO A 65 -8.54 -7.96 16.38
CA PRO A 65 -9.36 -9.10 15.97
C PRO A 65 -9.32 -9.27 14.45
N LEU A 66 -9.24 -10.52 13.99
CA LEU A 66 -9.21 -10.84 12.57
C LEU A 66 -10.63 -11.01 12.02
N GLU A 67 -11.07 -10.09 11.17
CA GLU A 67 -12.37 -10.19 10.49
C GLU A 67 -12.24 -10.26 8.96
N LYS A 68 -13.24 -10.87 8.30
CA LYS A 68 -13.26 -11.07 6.84
C LYS A 68 -13.26 -9.76 6.04
N SER A 69 -13.80 -8.70 6.62
CA SER A 69 -13.92 -7.36 6.01
C SER A 69 -12.61 -6.57 6.03
N LEU A 70 -11.67 -6.95 6.91
CA LEU A 70 -10.46 -6.16 7.14
C LEU A 70 -9.51 -6.19 5.94
N SER A 71 -8.95 -5.02 5.67
CA SER A 71 -7.86 -4.84 4.74
C SER A 71 -6.78 -3.93 5.31
N LEU A 72 -5.56 -4.21 4.89
CA LEU A 72 -4.38 -3.43 5.21
C LEU A 72 -3.97 -2.64 3.97
N SER A 73 -3.97 -1.33 4.11
CA SER A 73 -3.52 -0.38 3.12
C SER A 73 -2.10 0.06 3.45
N ILE A 74 -1.20 0.01 2.48
CA ILE A 74 0.23 0.27 2.67
C ILE A 74 0.66 1.33 1.66
N THR A 75 1.36 2.36 2.14
CA THR A 75 1.93 3.43 1.32
C THR A 75 3.37 3.71 1.74
N MET A 76 4.12 4.31 0.83
CA MET A 76 5.45 4.85 1.10
C MET A 76 5.53 6.26 0.51
N MET A 77 6.28 7.13 1.17
CA MET A 77 6.38 8.55 0.83
C MET A 77 7.71 8.94 0.18
N ALA A 78 8.66 8.01 0.14
CA ALA A 78 9.98 8.21 -0.45
C ALA A 78 10.46 6.94 -1.18
N PRO A 79 11.38 7.07 -2.16
CA PRO A 79 12.02 5.92 -2.76
C PRO A 79 12.88 5.16 -1.74
N SER A 80 13.01 3.84 -1.93
CA SER A 80 13.94 3.02 -1.16
C SER A 80 15.39 3.41 -1.48
N LYS A 81 16.29 3.26 -0.50
CA LYS A 81 17.73 3.42 -0.74
C LYS A 81 18.34 2.16 -1.33
N ASP A 82 17.92 1.01 -0.80
CA ASP A 82 18.37 -0.31 -1.21
C ASP A 82 17.18 -1.20 -1.55
N ALA A 83 17.43 -2.25 -2.34
CA ALA A 83 16.37 -3.21 -2.65
C ALA A 83 15.90 -3.94 -1.39
N SER A 84 14.59 -4.00 -1.17
CA SER A 84 13.94 -4.77 -0.10
C SER A 84 14.32 -4.36 1.33
N ASP A 85 14.77 -3.11 1.49
CA ASP A 85 15.11 -2.47 2.77
C ASP A 85 13.88 -2.26 3.67
N ASN A 86 12.71 -2.11 3.05
CA ASN A 86 11.44 -1.84 3.72
C ASN A 86 10.58 -3.07 3.85
N LYS A 87 9.91 -3.21 5.01
CA LYS A 87 9.18 -4.44 5.34
C LYS A 87 7.89 -4.15 6.07
N VAL A 88 6.88 -4.95 5.78
CA VAL A 88 5.67 -5.10 6.58
C VAL A 88 5.55 -6.56 6.97
N ALA A 89 5.34 -6.83 8.26
CA ALA A 89 5.07 -8.17 8.75
C ALA A 89 3.67 -8.21 9.37
N VAL A 90 2.91 -9.24 9.02
CA VAL A 90 1.63 -9.58 9.61
C VAL A 90 1.79 -10.91 10.32
N SER A 91 1.74 -10.88 11.65
CA SER A 91 1.72 -12.07 12.49
C SER A 91 0.28 -12.40 12.87
N TYR A 92 -0.07 -13.68 12.83
CA TYR A 92 -1.41 -14.21 13.10
C TYR A 92 -1.40 -15.11 14.32
N PHE A 93 -2.43 -15.01 15.14
CA PHE A 93 -2.51 -15.69 16.44
C PHE A 93 -3.84 -16.42 16.63
N GLY A 94 -3.81 -17.53 17.35
CA GLY A 94 -4.99 -18.33 17.73
C GLY A 94 -5.70 -17.81 18.97
N ASP A 95 -6.68 -18.58 19.45
CA ASP A 95 -7.48 -18.26 20.64
C ASP A 95 -6.65 -18.20 21.93
N ASN A 96 -5.58 -18.99 22.03
CA ASN A 96 -4.65 -18.97 23.18
C ASN A 96 -3.50 -17.97 22.99
N LEU A 97 -3.57 -17.13 21.95
CA LEU A 97 -2.58 -16.13 21.58
C LEU A 97 -1.21 -16.71 21.19
N GLU A 98 -1.19 -17.98 20.82
CA GLU A 98 -0.08 -18.64 20.16
C GLU A 98 0.08 -18.12 18.72
N GLU A 99 1.32 -17.89 18.28
CA GLU A 99 1.58 -17.47 16.89
C GLU A 99 1.38 -18.65 15.94
N LEU A 100 0.39 -18.55 15.05
CA LEU A 100 0.06 -19.58 14.07
C LEU A 100 0.80 -19.39 12.76
N GLY A 101 1.26 -18.17 12.49
CA GLY A 101 2.07 -17.89 11.31
C GLY A 101 2.35 -16.42 11.11
N LYS A 102 3.36 -16.16 10.29
CA LYS A 102 3.82 -14.82 9.95
C LYS A 102 4.01 -14.68 8.45
N ALA A 103 3.42 -13.64 7.88
CA ALA A 103 3.61 -13.27 6.49
C ALA A 103 4.46 -12.00 6.41
N ILE A 104 5.45 -11.99 5.52
CA ILE A 104 6.39 -10.88 5.38
C ILE A 104 6.31 -10.33 3.96
N LEU A 105 6.11 -9.02 3.85
CA LEU A 105 6.15 -8.26 2.61
C LEU A 105 7.38 -7.36 2.61
N HIS A 106 8.35 -7.66 1.76
CA HIS A 106 9.45 -6.79 1.41
C HIS A 106 9.04 -5.81 0.32
N LEU A 107 9.41 -4.56 0.49
CA LEU A 107 9.07 -3.45 -0.38
C LEU A 107 10.33 -2.80 -0.90
N THR A 108 10.33 -2.49 -2.20
CA THR A 108 11.29 -1.57 -2.82
C THR A 108 10.48 -0.45 -3.44
N SER A 109 10.61 0.77 -2.91
CA SER A 109 9.85 1.92 -3.40
C SER A 109 10.61 2.68 -4.46
N VAL A 110 9.93 3.10 -5.53
CA VAL A 110 10.50 3.89 -6.63
C VAL A 110 9.58 5.04 -7.01
N GLU A 111 10.16 6.16 -7.44
CA GLU A 111 9.45 7.22 -8.11
C GLU A 111 9.49 6.96 -9.62
N LEU A 112 8.34 6.92 -10.29
CA LEU A 112 8.23 6.72 -11.73
C LEU A 112 7.26 7.74 -12.28
N SER A 113 7.73 8.53 -13.24
CA SER A 113 6.95 9.57 -13.88
C SER A 113 7.39 9.74 -15.34
N LEU A 114 6.42 9.82 -16.25
CA LEU A 114 6.65 10.33 -17.60
C LEU A 114 6.22 11.80 -17.63
N ASP A 115 7.17 12.71 -17.79
CA ASP A 115 6.95 14.14 -17.67
C ASP A 115 7.00 14.83 -19.04
N VAL A 116 6.15 15.84 -19.21
CA VAL A 116 5.95 16.62 -20.43
C VAL A 116 5.69 18.07 -20.03
N ASP A 117 5.91 19.01 -20.95
CA ASP A 117 5.46 20.41 -20.84
C ASP A 117 3.93 20.47 -21.01
N ALA A 118 3.18 20.38 -19.91
CA ALA A 118 1.71 20.36 -19.94
C ALA A 118 1.08 21.74 -19.71
N ASP A 119 1.81 22.72 -19.21
CA ASP A 119 1.34 24.11 -19.07
C ASP A 119 1.74 25.04 -20.22
N ARG A 120 2.55 24.53 -21.16
CA ARG A 120 2.94 25.15 -22.44
C ARG A 120 3.83 26.38 -22.26
N ASP A 121 4.69 26.39 -21.26
CA ASP A 121 5.68 27.44 -21.05
C ASP A 121 7.04 27.15 -21.75
N GLY A 122 7.18 25.97 -22.36
CA GLY A 122 8.39 25.50 -23.03
C GLY A 122 9.35 24.71 -22.14
N VAL A 123 8.99 24.45 -20.88
CA VAL A 123 9.79 23.70 -19.89
C VAL A 123 9.03 22.45 -19.46
N VAL A 124 9.71 21.31 -19.42
CA VAL A 124 9.10 20.07 -18.90
C VAL A 124 9.03 20.12 -17.38
N GLU A 125 7.82 20.17 -16.84
CA GLU A 125 7.56 20.18 -15.40
C GLU A 125 7.39 18.77 -14.82
N LYS A 126 7.75 18.63 -13.53
CA LYS A 126 7.70 17.33 -12.84
C LYS A 126 6.28 16.96 -12.47
N ASN A 127 5.83 15.82 -12.98
CA ASN A 127 4.58 15.15 -12.63
C ASN A 127 3.35 16.08 -12.60
N ASN A 128 3.16 16.90 -13.64
CA ASN A 128 1.97 17.75 -13.73
C ASN A 128 0.69 16.91 -13.61
N PRO A 129 -0.24 17.26 -12.69
CA PRO A 129 -1.47 16.50 -12.48
C PRO A 129 -2.39 16.47 -13.72
N HIS A 130 -2.22 17.40 -14.66
CA HIS A 130 -3.01 17.52 -15.87
C HIS A 130 -2.36 16.89 -17.11
N LYS A 131 -1.13 16.35 -17.01
CA LYS A 131 -0.39 15.78 -18.15
C LYS A 131 -1.06 14.62 -18.88
N VAL A 132 -2.13 14.05 -18.32
CA VAL A 132 -2.90 12.94 -18.90
C VAL A 132 -4.19 13.39 -19.59
N HIS A 133 -4.48 14.69 -19.61
CA HIS A 133 -5.64 15.28 -20.27
C HIS A 133 -5.18 16.36 -21.27
N ALA A 134 -5.89 16.46 -22.38
CA ALA A 134 -5.76 17.60 -23.29
C ALA A 134 -7.10 18.36 -23.32
N SER A 135 -7.10 19.61 -22.87
CA SER A 135 -8.26 20.50 -23.04
C SER A 135 -8.18 21.22 -24.38
N SER A 136 -9.24 21.11 -25.17
CA SER A 136 -9.42 21.89 -26.40
C SER A 136 -10.15 23.19 -26.07
N PHE A 137 -9.54 24.33 -26.34
CA PHE A 137 -10.25 25.61 -26.45
C PHE A 137 -10.95 25.64 -27.81
N PHE A 138 -12.11 24.99 -27.95
CA PHE A 138 -13.05 25.40 -28.99
C PHE A 138 -13.86 26.55 -28.42
N ASP A 139 -13.32 27.76 -28.66
CA ASP A 139 -14.03 29.01 -28.40
C ASP A 139 -15.21 29.09 -29.37
N ASN A 140 -16.40 29.14 -28.78
CA ASN A 140 -17.68 29.26 -29.45
C ASN A 140 -17.81 30.70 -29.96
N ARG A 141 -16.98 31.08 -30.94
CA ARG A 141 -17.19 32.30 -31.72
C ARG A 141 -18.37 32.06 -32.64
N GLY A 142 -19.56 32.31 -32.08
CA GLY A 142 -20.81 32.43 -32.83
C GLY A 142 -20.60 33.40 -34.00
N LEU A 143 -20.83 32.87 -35.20
CA LEU A 143 -21.15 33.64 -36.40
C LEU A 143 -22.51 34.32 -36.23
#